data_AF-A0A0N4ZKP4-F1
#
_entry.id   AF-A0A0N4ZKP4-F1
#
_cell.length_a   1.000
_cell.length_b   1.000
_cell.length_c   1.000
_cell.angle_alpha   90.00
_cell.angle_beta   90.00
_cell.angle_gamma   90.00
#
_symmetry.space_group_name_H-M   'P 1'
#
loop_
_entity.id
_entity.type
_entity.pdbx_description
1 polymer ?
#
loop_
_entity_poly.entity_id
_entity_poly.type
_entity_poly.pdbx_seq_one_letter_code
_entity_poly.pdbx_strand_id
1 'polypeptide(L)'
;MYNFTTCFKDARFLTFFFRNLKLNNTERYEKDFPYMSVCGNELNFVACDDKPIVYTNWDEENDTLQINWSRRTQKINPSDLFMLENGRLYHKCTFDSYGLMRSALADKFFPMFKFDKNGDPTHITYKNKLIELTNDKNLLKK
;
A
#
# COMPACT_ATOMS: atom_id res chain seq x y z
N MET A 1 -29.84 -7.81 -6.80
CA MET A 1 -29.03 -8.80 -6.07
C MET A 1 -27.59 -8.65 -6.56
N TYR A 2 -26.64 -8.27 -5.70
CA TYR A 2 -25.21 -8.26 -6.07
C TYR A 2 -24.69 -9.70 -6.02
N ASN A 3 -23.95 -10.14 -7.04
CA ASN A 3 -23.24 -11.42 -6.97
C ASN A 3 -21.94 -11.23 -6.16
N PHE A 4 -21.46 -12.28 -5.48
CA PHE A 4 -20.28 -12.20 -4.60
C PHE A 4 -19.06 -11.55 -5.27
N THR A 5 -18.87 -11.80 -6.57
CA THR A 5 -17.79 -11.22 -7.37
C THR A 5 -17.86 -9.71 -7.57
N THR A 6 -19.07 -9.13 -7.63
CA THR A 6 -19.25 -7.67 -7.75
C THR A 6 -19.06 -6.96 -6.41
N CYS A 7 -19.33 -7.64 -5.29
CA CYS A 7 -19.09 -7.11 -3.94
C CYS A 7 -17.60 -6.81 -3.69
N PHE A 8 -16.67 -7.59 -4.27
CA PHE A 8 -15.22 -7.32 -4.17
C PHE A 8 -14.76 -6.05 -4.90
N LYS A 9 -15.65 -5.37 -5.64
CA LYS A 9 -15.40 -4.06 -6.25
C LYS A 9 -16.26 -2.95 -5.61
N ASP A 10 -17.15 -3.28 -4.67
CA ASP A 10 -17.96 -2.27 -3.98
C ASP A 10 -17.08 -1.48 -3.00
N ALA A 11 -16.96 -0.18 -3.25
CA ALA A 11 -16.10 0.69 -2.46
C ALA A 11 -16.49 0.76 -0.98
N ARG A 12 -17.78 0.58 -0.61
CA ARG A 12 -18.22 0.58 0.79
C ARG A 12 -17.77 -0.70 1.48
N PHE A 13 -17.94 -1.84 0.83
CA PHE A 13 -17.42 -3.11 1.33
C PHE A 13 -15.90 -3.04 1.51
N LEU A 14 -15.14 -2.59 0.50
CA LEU A 14 -13.68 -2.46 0.60
C LEU A 14 -13.27 -1.49 1.72
N THR A 15 -13.99 -0.38 1.89
CA THR A 15 -13.75 0.56 2.99
C THR A 15 -13.93 -0.11 4.34
N PHE A 16 -15.02 -0.86 4.52
CA PHE A 16 -15.26 -1.61 5.74
C PHE A 16 -14.22 -2.71 5.97
N PHE A 17 -13.93 -3.52 4.94
CA PHE A 17 -13.00 -4.63 5.01
C PHE A 17 -11.59 -4.17 5.40
N PHE A 18 -11.06 -3.16 4.70
CA PHE A 18 -9.72 -2.64 5.00
C PHE A 18 -9.68 -1.79 6.26
N ARG A 19 -10.79 -1.23 6.74
CA ARG A 19 -10.86 -0.58 8.06
C ARG A 19 -10.63 -1.58 9.18
N ASN A 20 -11.16 -2.80 9.05
CA ASN A 20 -11.06 -3.84 10.09
C ASN A 20 -9.91 -4.83 9.87
N LEU A 21 -9.09 -4.63 8.83
CA LEU A 21 -7.92 -5.46 8.59
C LEU A 21 -6.94 -5.30 9.76
N LYS A 22 -6.37 -6.42 10.22
CA LYS A 22 -5.38 -6.53 11.31
C LYS A 22 -4.47 -7.73 11.09
N LEU A 23 -3.35 -7.77 11.82
CA LEU A 23 -2.53 -8.97 11.90
C LEU A 23 -3.37 -10.12 12.50
N ASN A 24 -3.20 -11.32 11.95
CA ASN A 24 -3.81 -12.50 12.52
C ASN A 24 -2.99 -12.96 13.74
N ASN A 25 -3.58 -12.83 14.92
CA ASN A 25 -3.04 -13.26 16.20
C ASN A 25 -4.03 -14.18 16.95
N THR A 26 -4.81 -14.95 16.19
CA THR A 26 -5.89 -15.81 16.71
C THR A 26 -5.48 -17.25 16.96
N GLU A 27 -4.21 -17.58 16.77
CA GLU A 27 -3.61 -18.92 16.72
C GLU A 27 -4.15 -19.83 15.60
N ARG A 28 -5.16 -19.36 14.85
CA ARG A 28 -5.79 -20.09 13.75
C ARG A 28 -5.24 -19.63 12.42
N TYR A 29 -4.66 -20.57 11.67
CA TYR A 29 -4.17 -20.37 10.30
C TYR A 29 -3.16 -19.21 10.14
N GLU A 30 -2.52 -18.74 11.21
CA GLU A 30 -1.64 -17.56 11.18
C GLU A 30 -0.51 -17.68 10.16
N LYS A 31 0.03 -18.90 10.00
CA LYS A 31 1.10 -19.20 9.05
C LYS A 31 0.68 -18.95 7.60
N ASP A 32 -0.53 -19.40 7.25
CA ASP A 32 -1.02 -19.34 5.86
C ASP A 32 -1.77 -18.02 5.59
N PHE A 33 -2.36 -17.43 6.63
CA PHE A 33 -3.14 -16.21 6.59
C PHE A 33 -2.67 -15.23 7.68
N PRO A 34 -1.61 -14.46 7.42
CA PRO A 34 -1.00 -13.57 8.41
C PRO A 34 -1.86 -12.33 8.73
N TYR A 35 -2.95 -12.12 7.99
CA TYR A 35 -3.88 -11.02 8.20
C TYR A 35 -5.30 -11.53 8.37
N MET A 36 -6.14 -10.72 9.00
CA MET A 36 -7.56 -11.01 9.13
C MET A 36 -8.39 -9.74 9.12
N SER A 37 -9.64 -9.82 8.68
CA SER A 37 -10.62 -8.73 8.78
C SER A 37 -11.89 -9.21 9.45
N VAL A 38 -12.28 -8.54 10.54
CA VAL A 38 -13.49 -8.87 11.31
C VAL A 38 -14.71 -8.22 10.67
N CYS A 39 -15.70 -9.03 10.32
CA CYS A 39 -16.89 -8.62 9.58
C CYS A 39 -18.15 -9.06 10.34
N GLY A 40 -18.49 -8.35 11.42
CA GLY A 40 -19.58 -8.79 12.31
C GLY A 40 -19.20 -10.08 13.03
N ASN A 41 -19.99 -11.14 12.83
CA ASN A 41 -19.72 -12.47 13.40
C ASN A 41 -18.78 -13.32 12.54
N GLU A 42 -18.36 -12.82 11.37
CA GLU A 42 -17.50 -13.53 10.42
C GLU A 42 -16.04 -13.06 10.54
N LEU A 43 -15.12 -14.02 10.41
CA LEU A 43 -13.69 -13.76 10.31
C LEU A 43 -13.21 -14.08 8.90
N ASN A 44 -12.69 -13.07 8.21
CA ASN A 44 -12.04 -13.26 6.92
C ASN A 44 -10.54 -13.39 7.16
N PHE A 45 -9.99 -14.59 6.94
CA PHE A 45 -8.54 -14.83 6.94
C PHE A 45 -7.96 -14.42 5.57
N VAL A 46 -6.86 -13.68 5.58
CA VAL A 46 -6.33 -13.01 4.39
C VAL A 46 -4.85 -13.33 4.21
N ALA A 47 -4.53 -13.78 3.01
CA ALA A 47 -3.18 -13.92 2.48
C ALA A 47 -3.04 -13.02 1.24
N CYS A 48 -1.82 -12.58 0.95
CA CYS A 48 -1.52 -11.77 -0.21
C CYS A 48 -0.13 -12.12 -0.74
N ASP A 49 0.05 -12.00 -2.07
CA ASP A 49 1.32 -12.34 -2.71
C ASP A 49 2.46 -11.37 -2.37
N ASP A 50 2.13 -10.11 -2.03
CA ASP A 50 3.10 -9.08 -1.70
C ASP A 50 2.70 -8.35 -0.40
N LYS A 51 1.76 -7.40 -0.51
CA LYS A 51 1.24 -6.65 0.63
C LYS A 51 -0.27 -6.53 0.60
N PRO A 52 -0.93 -6.51 1.78
CA PRO A 52 -2.38 -6.38 1.85
C PRO A 52 -2.85 -4.96 1.57
N ILE A 53 -1.96 -3.97 1.68
CA ILE A 53 -2.22 -2.57 1.35
C ILE A 53 -1.58 -2.24 0.01
N VAL A 54 -2.41 -1.87 -0.96
CA VAL A 54 -2.00 -1.33 -2.25
C VAL A 54 -2.56 0.08 -2.39
N TYR A 55 -1.70 1.04 -2.69
CA TYR A 55 -2.08 2.40 -3.03
C TYR A 55 -2.49 2.45 -4.51
N THR A 56 -3.77 2.72 -4.76
CA THR A 56 -4.39 2.56 -6.09
C THR A 56 -4.51 3.86 -6.87
N ASN A 57 -4.56 4.99 -6.17
CA ASN A 57 -4.66 6.32 -6.77
C ASN A 57 -3.99 7.36 -5.86
N TRP A 58 -3.62 8.51 -6.44
CA TRP A 58 -3.11 9.67 -5.71
C TRP A 58 -4.00 10.87 -5.99
N ASP A 59 -4.49 11.48 -4.92
CA ASP A 59 -5.17 12.76 -4.93
C ASP A 59 -4.13 13.85 -4.64
N GLU A 60 -3.74 14.59 -5.68
CA GLU A 60 -2.70 15.61 -5.63
C GLU A 60 -3.10 16.84 -4.80
N GLU A 61 -4.39 17.20 -4.83
CA GLU A 61 -4.94 18.34 -4.11
C GLU A 61 -4.89 18.08 -2.60
N ASN A 62 -5.38 16.90 -2.20
CA ASN A 62 -5.39 16.51 -0.79
C ASN A 62 -4.10 15.85 -0.33
N ASP A 63 -3.15 15.57 -1.23
CA ASP A 63 -1.89 14.89 -0.93
C ASP A 63 -2.10 13.52 -0.25
N THR A 64 -3.02 12.72 -0.80
CA THR A 64 -3.37 11.41 -0.23
C THR A 64 -3.34 10.28 -1.23
N LEU A 65 -2.92 9.10 -0.77
CA LEU A 65 -2.94 7.85 -1.50
C LEU A 65 -4.20 7.05 -1.12
N GLN A 66 -4.98 6.65 -2.12
CA GLN A 66 -6.14 5.79 -1.94
C GLN A 66 -5.72 4.35 -1.66
N ILE A 67 -6.33 3.72 -0.65
CA ILE A 67 -6.03 2.34 -0.26
C ILE A 67 -7.02 1.38 -0.94
N ASN A 68 -6.52 0.42 -1.73
CA ASN A 68 -7.25 -0.73 -2.27
C ASN A 68 -8.63 -0.42 -2.88
N TRP A 69 -8.75 0.64 -3.68
CA TRP A 69 -10.04 1.10 -4.26
C TRP A 69 -11.14 1.44 -3.25
N SER A 70 -10.79 1.50 -1.97
CA SER A 70 -11.70 1.90 -0.91
C SER A 70 -11.81 3.42 -0.82
N ARG A 71 -12.65 3.92 0.08
CA ARG A 71 -12.70 5.34 0.45
C ARG A 71 -11.66 5.69 1.52
N ARG A 72 -10.85 4.72 1.99
CA ARG A 72 -9.76 4.99 2.90
C ARG A 72 -8.58 5.60 2.13
N THR A 73 -7.94 6.56 2.76
CA THR A 73 -6.75 7.20 2.22
C THR A 73 -5.68 7.33 3.29
N GLN A 74 -4.44 7.54 2.87
CA GLN A 74 -3.31 7.87 3.72
C GLN A 74 -2.59 9.08 3.15
N LYS A 75 -2.12 10.01 3.98
CA LYS A 75 -1.26 11.09 3.53
C LYS A 75 0.03 10.51 2.94
N ILE A 76 0.45 11.03 1.80
CA ILE A 76 1.75 10.69 1.23
C ILE A 76 2.84 11.45 1.99
N ASN A 77 3.93 10.76 2.25
CA ASN A 77 5.20 11.37 2.62
C ASN A 77 6.22 10.99 1.55
N PRO A 78 6.65 11.92 0.68
CA PRO A 78 7.51 11.60 -0.46
C PRO A 78 8.87 11.02 -0.05
N SER A 79 9.40 11.37 1.13
CA SER A 79 10.66 10.78 1.63
C SER A 79 10.56 9.29 1.98
N ASP A 80 9.33 8.80 2.18
CA ASP A 80 9.06 7.42 2.61
C ASP A 80 8.75 6.51 1.42
N LEU A 81 8.93 7.00 0.20
CA LEU A 81 8.89 6.20 -1.02
C LEU A 81 10.22 5.46 -1.19
N PHE A 82 10.14 4.20 -1.59
CA PHE A 82 11.34 3.41 -1.91
C PHE A 82 11.02 2.36 -2.98
N MET A 83 12.03 2.01 -3.77
CA MET A 83 11.94 0.93 -4.76
C MET A 83 12.76 -0.28 -4.31
N LEU A 84 12.23 -1.47 -4.57
CA LEU A 84 12.96 -2.73 -4.43
C LEU A 84 13.66 -3.09 -5.75
N GLU A 85 14.57 -4.05 -5.67
CA GLU A 85 15.32 -4.58 -6.83
C GLU A 85 14.41 -5.14 -7.93
N ASN A 86 13.20 -5.58 -7.56
CA ASN A 86 12.18 -6.05 -8.51
C ASN A 86 11.46 -4.91 -9.25
N GLY A 87 11.86 -3.65 -9.05
CA GLY A 87 11.29 -2.46 -9.68
C GLY A 87 9.95 -2.01 -9.11
N ARG A 88 9.40 -2.67 -8.08
CA ARG A 88 8.16 -2.25 -7.43
C ARG A 88 8.41 -1.06 -6.51
N LEU A 89 7.49 -0.11 -6.57
CA LEU A 89 7.50 1.09 -5.72
C LEU A 89 6.60 0.85 -4.49
N TYR A 90 7.07 1.27 -3.33
CA TYR A 90 6.35 1.16 -2.07
C TYR A 90 6.32 2.51 -1.36
N HIS A 91 5.35 2.67 -0.45
CA HIS A 91 5.25 3.77 0.48
C HIS A 91 5.06 3.23 1.89
N LYS A 92 5.66 3.88 2.90
CA LYS A 92 5.45 3.51 4.30
C LYS A 92 3.96 3.50 4.64
N CYS A 93 3.50 2.41 5.25
CA CYS A 93 2.09 2.24 5.58
C CYS A 93 1.86 2.46 7.07
N THR A 94 0.67 2.93 7.42
CA THR A 94 0.26 3.07 8.83
C THR A 94 -0.29 1.76 9.42
N PHE A 95 -0.63 0.79 8.56
CA PHE A 95 -1.22 -0.48 8.95
C PHE A 95 -0.17 -1.60 9.13
N ASP A 96 0.69 -1.75 8.14
CA ASP A 96 1.86 -2.64 8.14
C ASP A 96 3.08 -1.75 7.88
N SER A 97 4.27 -2.32 7.87
CA SER A 97 5.53 -1.69 7.47
C SER A 97 5.44 -0.81 6.20
N TYR A 98 4.87 -1.33 5.11
CA TYR A 98 4.75 -0.62 3.83
C TYR A 98 3.59 -1.16 3.00
N GLY A 99 3.12 -0.33 2.08
CA GLY A 99 2.10 -0.64 1.08
C GLY A 99 2.68 -0.54 -0.33
N LEU A 100 2.20 -1.40 -1.22
CA LEU A 100 2.61 -1.43 -2.63
C LEU A 100 1.95 -0.29 -3.40
N MET A 101 2.69 0.41 -4.24
CA MET A 101 2.11 1.32 -5.23
C MET A 101 1.68 0.52 -6.46
N ARG A 102 0.42 0.66 -6.88
CA ARG A 102 -0.05 0.05 -8.13
C ARG A 102 0.83 0.51 -9.30
N SER A 103 1.13 -0.36 -10.27
CA SER A 103 2.02 -0.04 -11.41
C SER A 103 1.68 1.28 -12.11
N ALA A 104 0.41 1.48 -12.49
CA ALA A 104 -0.01 2.73 -13.13
C ALA A 104 0.20 3.99 -12.27
N LEU A 105 0.22 3.84 -10.94
CA LEU A 105 0.56 4.94 -10.03
C LEU A 105 2.08 5.09 -9.92
N ALA A 106 2.83 3.98 -9.82
CA ALA A 106 4.28 4.01 -9.84
C ALA A 106 4.83 4.68 -11.11
N ASP A 107 4.24 4.39 -12.27
CA ASP A 107 4.60 4.99 -13.56
C ASP A 107 4.42 6.53 -13.55
N LYS A 108 3.41 7.04 -12.83
CA LYS A 108 3.21 8.49 -12.66
C LYS A 108 4.30 9.12 -11.80
N PHE A 109 4.76 8.41 -10.76
CA PHE A 109 5.80 8.90 -9.86
C PHE A 109 7.21 8.73 -10.46
N PHE A 110 7.41 7.75 -11.36
CA PHE A 110 8.73 7.41 -11.89
C PHE A 110 9.51 8.61 -12.46
N PRO A 111 8.93 9.51 -13.29
CA PRO A 111 9.63 10.68 -13.82
C PRO A 111 10.07 11.69 -12.75
N MET A 112 9.49 11.62 -11.54
CA MET A 112 9.81 12.51 -10.43
C MET A 112 11.08 12.08 -9.69
N PHE A 113 11.51 10.83 -9.82
CA PHE A 113 12.69 10.31 -9.14
C PHE A 113 14.00 10.77 -9.77
N LYS A 114 15.04 10.88 -8.94
CA LYS A 114 16.43 11.00 -9.34
C LYS A 114 17.18 9.75 -8.91
N PHE A 115 17.91 9.19 -9.85
CA PHE A 115 18.67 7.95 -9.68
C PHE A 115 20.16 8.27 -9.62
N ASP A 116 20.90 7.50 -8.83
CA ASP A 116 22.35 7.56 -8.81
C ASP A 116 22.97 6.81 -10.01
N LYS A 117 24.30 6.71 -10.03
CA LYS A 117 25.06 5.99 -11.07
C LYS A 117 24.77 4.48 -11.13
N ASN A 118 24.24 3.90 -10.06
CA ASN A 118 23.90 2.48 -9.96
C ASN A 118 22.45 2.21 -10.36
N GLY A 119 21.66 3.27 -10.60
CA GLY A 119 20.24 3.17 -10.90
C GLY A 119 19.36 3.11 -9.66
N ASP A 120 19.90 3.41 -8.47
CA ASP A 120 19.13 3.45 -7.23
C ASP A 120 18.45 4.82 -7.05
N PRO A 121 17.16 4.88 -6.67
CA PRO A 121 16.48 6.14 -6.41
C PRO A 121 17.04 6.76 -5.12
N THR A 122 17.51 8.00 -5.22
CA THR A 122 18.08 8.75 -4.08
C THR A 122 17.22 9.93 -3.66
N HIS A 123 16.53 10.55 -4.62
CA HIS A 123 15.69 11.72 -4.38
C HIS A 123 14.40 11.64 -5.20
N ILE A 124 13.40 12.42 -4.79
CA ILE A 124 12.18 12.69 -5.56
C ILE A 124 11.95 14.19 -5.66
N THR A 125 11.58 14.65 -6.85
CA THR A 125 11.12 16.02 -7.10
C THR A 125 9.63 16.09 -6.83
N TYR A 126 9.24 16.66 -5.70
CA TYR A 126 7.86 16.70 -5.24
C TYR A 126 7.41 18.14 -4.99
N LYS A 127 6.33 18.59 -5.64
CA LYS A 127 5.81 19.97 -5.54
C LYS A 127 6.93 21.03 -5.72
N ASN A 128 7.75 20.84 -6.76
CA ASN A 128 8.91 21.68 -7.11
C ASN A 128 10.03 21.71 -6.06
N LYS A 129 10.06 20.77 -5.11
CA LYS A 129 11.15 20.62 -4.14
C LYS A 129 11.86 19.29 -4.36
N LEU A 130 13.18 19.30 -4.30
CA LEU A 130 13.98 18.08 -4.26
C LEU A 130 13.98 17.55 -2.82
N ILE A 131 13.56 16.30 -2.63
CA ILE A 131 13.45 15.64 -1.34
C ILE A 131 14.29 14.38 -1.37
N GLU A 132 15.17 14.20 -0.38
CA GLU A 132 15.96 12.98 -0.21
C GLU A 132 15.06 11.82 0.27
N LEU A 133 15.26 10.65 -0.32
CA LEU A 133 14.55 9.44 0.07
C LEU A 133 15.24 8.80 1.27
N THR A 134 14.45 8.42 2.27
CA THR A 134 14.96 7.69 3.44
C THR A 134 15.50 6.31 3.08
N ASN A 135 14.97 5.72 2.00
CA ASN A 135 15.31 4.37 1.55
C ASN A 135 15.29 3.33 2.68
N ASP A 136 14.36 3.47 3.64
CA ASP A 136 14.22 2.56 4.77
C ASP A 136 13.65 1.20 4.33
N LYS A 137 14.54 0.35 3.83
CA LYS A 137 14.26 -1.03 3.40
C LYS A 137 14.31 -2.02 4.58
N ASN A 138 14.64 -1.58 5.81
CA ASN A 138 14.92 -2.48 6.93
C ASN A 138 13.70 -3.26 7.43
N LEU A 139 12.49 -2.87 7.01
CA LEU A 139 11.23 -3.49 7.42
C LEU A 139 10.79 -4.63 6.48
N LEU A 140 11.55 -4.94 5.42
CA LEU A 140 11.25 -6.02 4.47
C LEU A 140 11.38 -7.42 5.06
N LYS A 141 12.01 -7.56 6.23
CA LYS A 141 12.13 -8.83 6.95
C LYS A 141 10.80 -9.17 7.61
N LYS A 142 9.98 -9.95 6.90
CA LYS A 142 9.01 -10.86 7.54
C LYS A 142 9.68 -12.19 7.83
#